data_AF-A0A4R2SYV6-F1
#
_entry.id   AF-A0A4R2SYV6-F1
#
_cell.length_a   1.000
_cell.length_b   1.000
_cell.length_c   1.000
_cell.angle_alpha   90.00
_cell.angle_beta   90.00
_cell.angle_gamma   90.00
#
_symmetry.space_group_name_H-M   'P 1'
#
loop_
_entity.id
_entity.type
_entity.pdbx_description
1 polymer ?
#
loop_
_entity_poly.entity_id
_entity_poly.type
_entity_poly.pdbx_seq_one_letter_code
_entity_poly.pdbx_strand_id
1 'polypeptide(L)'
;MSEKKELLKIYYIYIGLFALTNIVSSISITLIDGKKALITGIIWVIATILIYYFLISKKESLIIIYSTINAILTGVVISSYYSIKLASPYNPLILVVMFAISMLLNYKFLIKIKQKKTFIKNNIIATTIVIIISVIVWIVYSLSVGSSLLFMNVIYLCFNISLFRAIDKDYIYIRILGNASMLMFGGILFFVIQALTEGEGIDIFVDSWSENYNKKRIK
;
A
#
# COMPACT_ATOMS: atom_id res chain seq x y z
N MET A 1 -26.69 -8.43 11.85
CA MET A 1 -25.92 -7.32 12.47
C MET A 1 -26.21 -6.06 11.65
N SER A 2 -26.30 -4.84 12.21
CA SER A 2 -26.66 -3.68 11.38
C SER A 2 -25.52 -3.33 10.41
N GLU A 3 -25.84 -3.01 9.15
CA GLU A 3 -24.89 -2.62 8.08
C GLU A 3 -23.84 -1.60 8.57
N LYS A 4 -24.25 -0.68 9.45
CA LYS A 4 -23.39 0.32 10.10
C LYS A 4 -22.28 -0.31 10.96
N LYS A 5 -22.59 -1.34 11.77
CA LYS A 5 -21.61 -2.02 12.63
C LYS A 5 -20.59 -2.81 11.80
N GLU A 6 -21.04 -3.44 10.72
CA GLU A 6 -20.15 -4.16 9.80
C GLU A 6 -19.21 -3.21 9.08
N LEU A 7 -19.73 -2.11 8.54
CA LEU A 7 -18.92 -1.09 7.89
C LEU A 7 -17.87 -0.51 8.85
N LEU A 8 -18.26 -0.14 10.07
CA LEU A 8 -17.33 0.37 11.08
C LEU A 8 -16.19 -0.62 11.38
N LYS A 9 -16.51 -1.92 11.46
CA LYS A 9 -15.50 -2.97 11.68
C LYS A 9 -14.46 -2.99 10.56
N ILE A 10 -14.87 -2.82 9.30
CA ILE A 10 -13.94 -2.77 8.16
C ILE A 10 -12.97 -1.60 8.31
N TYR A 11 -13.48 -0.41 8.65
CA TYR A 11 -12.64 0.77 8.82
C TYR A 11 -11.59 0.56 9.92
N TYR A 12 -11.98 0.03 11.09
CA TYR A 12 -11.03 -0.26 12.17
C TYR A 12 -9.99 -1.32 11.79
N ILE A 13 -10.42 -2.40 11.12
CA ILE A 13 -9.47 -3.43 10.65
C ILE A 13 -8.48 -2.82 9.68
N TYR A 14 -8.93 -1.99 8.74
CA TYR A 14 -8.04 -1.38 7.75
C TYR A 14 -7.09 -0.36 8.37
N ILE A 15 -7.52 0.38 9.40
CA ILE A 15 -6.61 1.20 10.23
C ILE A 15 -5.55 0.32 10.90
N GLY A 16 -5.95 -0.81 11.49
CA GLY A 16 -5.03 -1.77 12.10
C GLY A 16 -4.02 -2.35 11.10
N LEU A 17 -4.48 -2.69 9.89
CA LEU A 17 -3.60 -3.16 8.81
C LEU A 17 -2.59 -2.10 8.40
N PHE A 18 -3.00 -0.83 8.27
CA PHE A 18 -2.08 0.26 7.98
C PHE A 18 -1.05 0.48 9.09
N ALA A 19 -1.47 0.40 10.36
CA ALA A 19 -0.55 0.47 11.49
C ALA A 19 0.47 -0.68 11.46
N LEU A 20 0.00 -1.90 11.20
CA LEU A 20 0.87 -3.07 11.03
C LEU A 20 1.88 -2.86 9.89
N THR A 21 1.43 -2.38 8.72
CA THR A 21 2.29 -2.05 7.58
C THR A 21 3.41 -1.08 7.98
N ASN A 22 3.10 -0.03 8.75
CA ASN A 22 4.09 0.96 9.20
C ASN A 22 5.08 0.38 10.22
N ILE A 23 4.60 -0.44 11.16
CA ILE A 23 5.45 -1.12 12.14
C ILE A 23 6.43 -2.06 11.41
N VAL A 24 5.91 -2.90 10.51
CA VAL A 24 6.72 -3.85 9.75
C VAL A 24 7.72 -3.11 8.86
N SER A 25 7.32 -2.02 8.21
CA SER A 25 8.22 -1.19 7.41
C SER A 25 9.36 -0.65 8.27
N SER A 26 9.05 -0.05 9.42
CA SER A 26 10.05 0.54 10.33
C SER A 26 11.06 -0.49 10.83
N ILE A 27 10.58 -1.69 11.18
CA ILE A 27 11.45 -2.81 11.59
C ILE A 27 12.31 -3.29 10.42
N SER A 28 11.70 -3.47 9.25
CA SER A 28 12.33 -4.09 8.07
C SER A 28 13.42 -3.23 7.45
N ILE A 29 13.34 -1.89 7.55
CA ILE A 29 14.37 -0.98 7.01
C ILE A 29 15.78 -1.33 7.54
N THR A 30 15.87 -1.77 8.79
CA THR A 30 17.16 -2.08 9.45
C THR A 30 17.53 -3.56 9.37
N LEU A 31 16.54 -4.45 9.26
CA LEU A 31 16.74 -5.90 9.38
C LEU A 31 16.84 -6.62 8.03
N ILE A 32 16.30 -6.03 6.96
CA ILE A 32 16.17 -6.68 5.67
C ILE A 32 16.88 -5.85 4.61
N ASP A 33 17.73 -6.50 3.82
CA ASP A 33 18.33 -5.89 2.63
C ASP A 33 17.23 -5.43 1.66
N GLY A 34 17.29 -4.16 1.25
CA GLY A 34 16.26 -3.56 0.41
C GLY A 34 16.05 -4.28 -0.93
N LYS A 35 17.11 -4.79 -1.57
CA LYS A 35 16.98 -5.52 -2.84
C LYS A 35 16.23 -6.84 -2.62
N LYS A 36 16.56 -7.59 -1.56
CA LYS A 36 15.85 -8.82 -1.19
C LYS A 36 14.37 -8.57 -0.85
N ALA A 37 14.08 -7.49 -0.12
CA ALA A 37 12.71 -7.09 0.19
C ALA A 37 11.88 -6.83 -1.07
N LEU A 38 12.46 -6.13 -2.07
CA LEU A 38 11.80 -5.87 -3.35
C LEU A 38 11.53 -7.15 -4.14
N ILE A 39 12.53 -8.03 -4.29
CA ILE A 39 12.39 -9.32 -5.00
C ILE A 39 11.29 -10.17 -4.36
N THR A 40 11.27 -10.24 -3.03
CA THR A 40 10.23 -10.96 -2.28
C THR A 40 8.85 -10.38 -2.57
N GLY A 41 8.74 -9.06 -2.65
CA GLY A 41 7.50 -8.38 -3.03
C GLY A 41 7.01 -8.73 -4.43
N ILE A 42 7.91 -8.75 -5.42
CA ILE A 42 7.58 -9.10 -6.81
C ILE A 42 7.06 -10.54 -6.90
N ILE A 43 7.75 -11.48 -6.27
CA ILE A 43 7.32 -12.89 -6.22
C ILE A 43 5.94 -13.00 -5.55
N TRP A 44 5.75 -12.27 -4.45
CA TRP A 44 4.49 -12.30 -3.71
C TRP A 44 3.30 -11.74 -4.49
N VAL A 45 3.49 -10.79 -5.41
CA VAL A 45 2.35 -10.23 -6.18
C VAL A 45 1.66 -11.32 -7.02
N ILE A 46 2.44 -12.24 -7.57
CA ILE A 46 1.90 -13.35 -8.37
C ILE A 46 1.17 -14.33 -7.44
N ALA A 47 1.79 -14.68 -6.32
CA ALA A 47 1.20 -15.58 -5.33
C ALA A 47 -0.10 -15.02 -4.72
N THR A 48 -0.12 -13.73 -4.37
CA THR A 48 -1.26 -13.08 -3.70
C THR A 48 -2.50 -13.04 -4.61
N ILE A 49 -2.30 -12.79 -5.91
CA ILE A 49 -3.39 -12.85 -6.91
C ILE A 49 -3.96 -14.28 -6.98
N LEU A 50 -3.10 -15.29 -7.11
CA LEU A 50 -3.54 -16.70 -7.19
C LEU A 50 -4.28 -17.12 -5.91
N ILE A 51 -3.70 -16.84 -4.74
CA ILE A 51 -4.30 -17.16 -3.43
C ILE A 51 -5.66 -16.48 -3.28
N TYR A 52 -5.77 -15.21 -3.67
CA TYR A 52 -7.01 -14.46 -3.55
C TYR A 52 -8.14 -15.07 -4.38
N TYR A 53 -7.88 -15.30 -5.67
CA TYR A 53 -8.90 -15.81 -6.59
C TYR A 53 -9.30 -17.26 -6.29
N PHE A 54 -8.34 -18.14 -6.02
CA PHE A 54 -8.61 -19.57 -5.86
C PHE A 54 -9.04 -19.98 -4.45
N LEU A 55 -8.49 -19.37 -3.39
CA LEU A 55 -8.68 -19.85 -2.01
C LEU A 55 -9.58 -18.94 -1.16
N ILE A 56 -9.49 -17.62 -1.35
CA ILE A 56 -10.01 -16.67 -0.36
C ILE A 56 -11.31 -16.01 -0.78
N SER A 57 -11.56 -15.87 -2.08
CA SER A 57 -12.81 -15.34 -2.63
C SER A 57 -14.08 -16.04 -2.10
N LYS A 58 -13.94 -17.25 -1.52
CA LYS A 58 -15.04 -18.10 -1.05
C LYS A 58 -15.09 -18.35 0.48
N LYS A 59 -14.12 -17.87 1.28
CA LYS A 59 -14.03 -18.20 2.73
C LYS A 59 -13.75 -16.97 3.60
N GLU A 60 -14.71 -16.60 4.45
CA GLU A 60 -14.62 -15.38 5.28
C GLU A 60 -13.46 -15.41 6.27
N SER A 61 -13.19 -16.56 6.89
CA SER A 61 -12.15 -16.68 7.94
C SER A 61 -10.73 -16.47 7.41
N LEU A 62 -10.48 -16.79 6.15
CA LEU A 62 -9.16 -16.68 5.53
C LEU A 62 -8.82 -15.25 5.14
N ILE A 63 -9.82 -14.37 5.00
CA ILE A 63 -9.57 -13.03 4.46
C ILE A 63 -8.78 -12.15 5.40
N ILE A 64 -9.02 -12.25 6.71
CA ILE A 64 -8.28 -11.47 7.72
C ILE A 64 -6.83 -11.92 7.74
N ILE A 65 -6.58 -13.23 7.71
CA ILE A 65 -5.23 -13.81 7.68
C ILE A 65 -4.49 -13.32 6.43
N TYR A 66 -5.13 -13.40 5.27
CA TYR A 66 -4.57 -12.92 4.02
C TYR A 66 -4.29 -11.42 4.00
N SER A 67 -5.23 -10.62 4.49
CA SER A 67 -5.05 -9.18 4.64
C SER A 67 -3.88 -8.85 5.55
N THR A 68 -3.71 -9.61 6.64
CA THR A 68 -2.60 -9.46 7.57
C THR A 68 -1.26 -9.80 6.91
N ILE A 69 -1.18 -10.92 6.19
CA ILE A 69 0.02 -11.32 5.44
C ILE A 69 0.36 -10.26 4.39
N ASN A 70 -0.64 -9.77 3.64
CA ASN A 70 -0.41 -8.71 2.66
C ASN A 70 0.04 -7.41 3.31
N ALA A 71 -0.49 -7.01 4.46
CA ALA A 71 -0.02 -5.83 5.18
C ALA A 71 1.45 -5.97 5.63
N ILE A 72 1.83 -7.14 6.14
CA ILE A 72 3.23 -7.44 6.50
C ILE A 72 4.12 -7.28 5.26
N LEU A 73 3.76 -7.92 4.16
CA LEU A 73 4.58 -7.90 2.94
C LEU A 73 4.58 -6.53 2.27
N THR A 74 3.48 -5.78 2.33
CA THR A 74 3.44 -4.37 1.95
C THR A 74 4.43 -3.56 2.79
N GLY A 75 4.51 -3.80 4.10
CA GLY A 75 5.49 -3.14 4.97
C GLY A 75 6.92 -3.44 4.56
N VAL A 76 7.22 -4.71 4.25
CA VAL A 76 8.53 -5.13 3.72
C VAL A 76 8.84 -4.42 2.39
N VAL A 77 7.89 -4.33 1.46
CA VAL A 77 8.07 -3.63 0.18
C VAL A 77 8.25 -2.12 0.36
N ILE A 78 7.55 -1.48 1.29
CA ILE A 78 7.80 -0.06 1.60
C ILE A 78 9.21 0.12 2.17
N SER A 79 9.66 -0.82 3.01
CA SER A 79 11.02 -0.75 3.57
C SER A 79 12.11 -0.86 2.50
N SER A 80 11.89 -1.58 1.40
CA SER A 80 12.87 -1.64 0.31
C SER A 80 13.14 -0.28 -0.30
N TYR A 81 12.09 0.55 -0.47
CA TYR A 81 12.25 1.92 -0.95
C TYR A 81 13.17 2.73 -0.03
N TYR A 82 12.88 2.75 1.28
CA TYR A 82 13.64 3.53 2.26
C TYR A 82 15.06 3.01 2.44
N SER A 83 15.25 1.70 2.43
CA SER A 83 16.56 1.05 2.53
C SER A 83 17.44 1.38 1.31
N ILE A 84 16.91 1.25 0.09
CA ILE A 84 17.67 1.51 -1.15
C ILE A 84 17.96 3.00 -1.32
N LYS A 85 16.97 3.87 -1.07
CA LYS A 85 17.17 5.33 -1.18
C LYS A 85 17.87 5.97 0.03
N LEU A 86 18.33 5.15 0.99
CA LEU A 86 19.00 5.60 2.22
C LEU A 86 18.23 6.74 2.92
N ALA A 87 16.92 6.58 3.00
CA ALA A 87 16.01 7.57 3.53
C ALA A 87 15.22 7.01 4.71
N SER A 88 14.80 7.88 5.62
CA SER A 88 13.93 7.49 6.74
C SER A 88 12.46 7.80 6.43
N PRO A 89 11.51 6.93 6.80
CA PRO A 89 10.09 7.25 6.76
C PRO A 89 9.80 8.43 7.70
N TYR A 90 8.77 9.21 7.37
CA TYR A 90 8.25 10.20 8.29
C TYR A 90 7.64 9.51 9.51
N ASN A 91 7.53 10.23 10.63
CA ASN A 91 7.12 9.67 11.92
C ASN A 91 5.90 8.71 11.79
N PRO A 92 6.11 7.39 11.98
CA PRO A 92 5.07 6.39 11.73
C PRO A 92 3.82 6.60 12.59
N LEU A 93 3.99 7.10 13.82
CA LEU A 93 2.87 7.37 14.73
C LEU A 93 1.99 8.50 14.19
N ILE A 94 2.60 9.58 13.68
CA ILE A 94 1.86 10.69 13.06
C ILE A 94 1.10 10.20 11.82
N LEU A 95 1.73 9.39 10.97
CA LEU A 95 1.07 8.83 9.78
C LEU A 95 -0.13 7.95 10.14
N VAL A 96 0.00 7.08 11.14
CA VAL A 96 -1.11 6.24 11.62
C VAL A 96 -2.25 7.09 12.16
N VAL A 97 -1.96 8.15 12.91
CA VAL A 97 -2.98 9.08 13.42
C VAL A 97 -3.67 9.81 12.26
N MET A 98 -2.92 10.35 11.29
CA MET A 98 -3.49 11.02 10.12
C MET A 98 -4.38 10.09 9.29
N PHE A 99 -3.94 8.85 9.09
CA PHE A 99 -4.71 7.84 8.37
C PHE A 99 -5.99 7.46 9.13
N ALA A 100 -5.89 7.24 10.45
CA ALA A 100 -7.04 6.93 11.30
C ALA A 100 -8.08 8.07 11.28
N ILE A 101 -7.65 9.33 11.39
CA ILE A 101 -8.54 10.48 11.31
C ILE A 101 -9.24 10.51 9.94
N SER A 102 -8.49 10.34 8.85
CA SER A 102 -9.02 10.32 7.48
C SER A 102 -10.08 9.21 7.30
N MET A 103 -9.77 8.00 7.77
CA MET A 103 -10.68 6.85 7.73
C MET A 103 -11.94 7.09 8.56
N LEU A 104 -11.82 7.56 9.81
CA LEU A 104 -12.96 7.80 10.69
C LEU A 104 -13.86 8.94 10.20
N LEU A 105 -13.28 10.01 9.65
CA LEU A 105 -14.02 11.09 9.01
C LEU A 105 -14.78 10.55 7.78
N ASN A 106 -14.11 9.81 6.90
CA ASN A 106 -14.75 9.19 5.74
C ASN A 106 -15.94 8.32 6.16
N TYR A 107 -15.78 7.44 7.15
CA TYR A 107 -16.87 6.64 7.71
C TYR A 107 -18.03 7.53 8.20
N LYS A 108 -17.74 8.56 8.99
CA LYS A 108 -18.75 9.46 9.57
C LYS A 108 -19.55 10.20 8.49
N PHE A 109 -18.93 10.59 7.38
CA PHE A 109 -19.63 11.19 6.25
C PHE A 109 -20.42 10.16 5.45
N LEU A 110 -19.83 8.99 5.20
CA LEU A 110 -20.44 7.92 4.43
C LEU A 110 -21.76 7.43 5.04
N ILE A 111 -21.86 7.33 6.37
CA ILE A 111 -23.10 6.92 7.05
C ILE A 111 -24.20 7.97 7.04
N LYS A 112 -23.86 9.25 6.80
CA LYS A 112 -24.82 10.37 6.80
C LYS A 112 -25.37 10.67 5.41
N ILE A 113 -24.60 10.38 4.36
CA ILE A 113 -24.94 10.73 2.98
C ILE A 113 -25.85 9.66 2.37
N LYS A 114 -26.95 10.09 1.73
CA LYS A 114 -27.86 9.19 1.00
C LYS A 114 -27.22 8.63 -0.27
N GLN A 115 -26.50 9.46 -1.03
CA GLN A 115 -25.80 9.06 -2.26
C GLN A 115 -24.38 8.54 -1.99
N LYS A 116 -24.28 7.40 -1.28
CA LYS A 116 -22.98 6.80 -0.86
C LYS A 116 -22.00 6.63 -2.02
N LYS A 117 -22.46 6.09 -3.15
CA LYS A 117 -21.61 5.80 -4.32
C LYS A 117 -20.98 7.04 -4.94
N THR A 118 -21.74 8.13 -5.07
CA THR A 118 -21.24 9.43 -5.56
C THR A 118 -20.20 10.00 -4.60
N PHE A 119 -20.44 9.92 -3.29
CA PHE A 119 -19.47 10.35 -2.28
C PHE A 119 -18.15 9.56 -2.37
N ILE A 120 -18.22 8.24 -2.52
CA ILE A 120 -17.02 7.40 -2.66
C ILE A 120 -16.28 7.74 -3.96
N LYS A 121 -16.98 7.97 -5.08
CA LYS A 121 -16.37 8.41 -6.34
C LYS A 121 -15.61 9.74 -6.17
N ASN A 122 -16.20 10.70 -5.46
CA ASN A 122 -15.56 11.99 -5.18
C ASN A 122 -14.31 11.81 -4.30
N ASN A 123 -14.35 10.92 -3.30
CA ASN A 123 -13.18 10.58 -2.50
C ASN A 123 -12.05 9.95 -3.33
N ILE A 124 -12.37 9.10 -4.30
CA ILE A 124 -11.38 8.53 -5.22
C ILE A 124 -10.69 9.67 -5.99
N ILE A 125 -11.45 10.59 -6.59
CA ILE A 125 -10.91 11.73 -7.35
C ILE A 125 -10.04 12.61 -6.44
N ALA A 126 -10.55 12.98 -5.26
CA ALA A 126 -9.82 13.80 -4.30
C ALA A 126 -8.51 13.12 -3.86
N THR A 127 -8.54 11.81 -3.57
CA THR A 127 -7.35 11.06 -3.17
C THR A 127 -6.31 11.00 -4.30
N THR A 128 -6.73 10.84 -5.55
CA THR A 128 -5.81 10.91 -6.71
C THR A 128 -5.13 12.26 -6.81
N ILE A 129 -5.84 13.37 -6.57
CA ILE A 129 -5.24 14.71 -6.53
C ILE A 129 -4.23 14.82 -5.38
N VAL A 130 -4.55 14.31 -4.20
CA VAL A 130 -3.63 14.31 -3.04
C VAL A 130 -2.40 13.43 -3.29
N ILE A 131 -2.52 12.33 -4.04
CA ILE A 131 -1.38 11.53 -4.50
C ILE A 131 -0.44 12.39 -5.36
N ILE A 132 -0.98 13.13 -6.33
CA ILE A 132 -0.18 14.03 -7.18
C ILE A 132 0.53 15.09 -6.33
N ILE A 133 -0.18 15.70 -5.37
CA ILE A 133 0.42 16.66 -4.43
C ILE A 133 1.53 16.00 -3.61
N SER A 134 1.32 14.75 -3.16
CA SER A 134 2.34 14.00 -2.41
C SER A 134 3.59 13.73 -3.25
N VAL A 135 3.45 13.46 -4.54
CA VAL A 135 4.58 13.35 -5.49
C VAL A 135 5.31 14.69 -5.64
N ILE A 136 4.59 15.81 -5.72
CA ILE A 136 5.22 17.14 -5.77
C ILE A 136 6.01 17.41 -4.49
N VAL A 137 5.42 17.13 -3.31
CA VAL A 137 6.10 17.26 -2.02
C VAL A 137 7.34 16.36 -1.95
N TRP A 138 7.22 15.15 -2.50
CA TRP A 138 8.30 14.16 -2.56
C TRP A 138 9.49 14.65 -3.39
N ILE A 139 9.24 15.23 -4.57
CA ILE A 139 10.28 15.72 -5.48
C ILE A 139 10.88 17.06 -5.01
N VAL A 140 10.04 17.98 -4.53
CA VAL A 140 10.44 19.40 -4.35
C VAL A 140 10.80 19.74 -2.91
N TYR A 141 10.19 19.11 -1.91
CA TYR A 141 10.27 19.59 -0.52
C TYR A 141 10.98 18.61 0.42
N SER A 142 10.49 17.38 0.54
CA SER A 142 11.03 16.42 1.50
C SER A 142 10.76 15.01 1.02
N LEU A 143 11.85 14.27 0.78
CA LEU A 143 11.77 12.89 0.33
C LEU A 143 11.01 12.01 1.34
N SER A 144 11.30 12.20 2.63
CA SER A 144 10.68 11.47 3.73
C SER A 144 9.18 11.74 3.85
N VAL A 145 8.78 13.02 3.89
CA VAL A 145 7.36 13.40 4.05
C VAL A 145 6.56 13.01 2.81
N GLY A 146 7.05 13.36 1.62
CA GLY A 146 6.33 13.12 0.37
C GLY A 146 6.13 11.63 0.07
N SER A 147 7.16 10.79 0.22
CA SER A 147 7.03 9.34 0.03
C SER A 147 6.07 8.70 1.05
N SER A 148 6.12 9.14 2.30
CA SER A 148 5.24 8.64 3.36
C SER A 148 3.78 9.00 3.09
N LEU A 149 3.52 10.24 2.68
CA LEU A 149 2.18 10.70 2.29
C LEU A 149 1.71 9.98 1.02
N LEU A 150 2.60 9.76 0.04
CA LEU A 150 2.29 9.00 -1.17
C LEU A 150 1.80 7.60 -0.82
N PHE A 151 2.58 6.83 -0.04
CA PHE A 151 2.20 5.47 0.35
C PHE A 151 0.90 5.46 1.16
N MET A 152 0.74 6.36 2.12
CA MET A 152 -0.52 6.50 2.88
C MET A 152 -1.72 6.73 1.95
N ASN A 153 -1.61 7.66 1.01
CA ASN A 153 -2.70 8.01 0.10
C ASN A 153 -2.99 6.91 -0.92
N VAL A 154 -1.98 6.17 -1.38
CA VAL A 154 -2.17 4.97 -2.21
C VAL A 154 -2.98 3.91 -1.45
N ILE A 155 -2.62 3.62 -0.21
CA ILE A 155 -3.35 2.65 0.63
C ILE A 155 -4.80 3.10 0.86
N TYR A 156 -5.02 4.40 1.09
CA TYR A 156 -6.34 4.99 1.22
C TYR A 156 -7.15 4.94 -0.08
N LEU A 157 -6.51 5.15 -1.23
CA LEU A 157 -7.13 5.02 -2.55
C LEU A 157 -7.61 3.59 -2.79
N CYS A 158 -6.77 2.58 -2.50
CA CYS A 158 -7.11 1.17 -2.64
C CYS A 158 -8.35 0.78 -1.83
N PHE A 159 -8.50 1.35 -0.63
CA PHE A 159 -9.71 1.20 0.19
C PHE A 159 -10.94 1.79 -0.50
N ASN A 160 -10.87 3.05 -0.94
CA ASN A 160 -12.02 3.73 -1.55
C ASN A 160 -12.43 3.07 -2.88
N ILE A 161 -11.48 2.57 -3.68
CA ILE A 161 -11.79 1.78 -4.90
C ILE A 161 -12.53 0.49 -4.54
N SER A 162 -12.08 -0.20 -3.49
CA SER A 162 -12.72 -1.46 -3.05
C SER A 162 -14.11 -1.22 -2.49
N LEU A 163 -14.26 -0.15 -1.71
CA LEU A 163 -15.54 0.33 -1.19
C LEU A 163 -16.50 0.66 -2.33
N PHE A 164 -16.07 1.41 -3.34
CA PHE A 164 -16.88 1.76 -4.52
C PHE A 164 -17.41 0.52 -5.26
N ARG A 165 -16.57 -0.52 -5.40
CA ARG A 165 -16.91 -1.76 -6.12
C ARG A 165 -17.88 -2.68 -5.37
N ALA A 166 -18.01 -2.52 -4.06
CA ALA A 166 -18.69 -3.49 -3.19
C ALA A 166 -19.78 -2.90 -2.30
N ILE A 167 -19.94 -1.57 -2.23
CA ILE A 167 -20.93 -0.91 -1.35
C ILE A 167 -22.38 -1.34 -1.60
N ASP A 168 -22.72 -1.72 -2.83
CA ASP A 168 -24.08 -2.13 -3.24
C ASP A 168 -24.23 -3.67 -3.35
N LYS A 169 -23.27 -4.47 -2.85
CA LYS A 169 -23.24 -5.93 -3.04
C LYS A 169 -23.42 -6.69 -1.73
N ASP A 170 -23.99 -7.89 -1.78
CA ASP A 170 -24.02 -8.79 -0.62
C ASP A 170 -22.60 -9.19 -0.17
N TYR A 171 -22.43 -9.44 1.14
CA TYR A 171 -21.14 -9.74 1.78
C TYR A 171 -20.12 -8.60 1.63
N ILE A 172 -20.57 -7.37 1.90
CA ILE A 172 -19.81 -6.12 1.80
C ILE A 172 -18.44 -6.23 2.49
N TYR A 173 -18.40 -6.81 3.69
CA TYR A 173 -17.19 -6.94 4.51
C TYR A 173 -16.04 -7.67 3.80
N ILE A 174 -16.30 -8.88 3.29
CA ILE A 174 -15.30 -9.76 2.68
C ILE A 174 -14.78 -9.12 1.40
N ARG A 175 -15.70 -8.65 0.56
CA ARG A 175 -15.37 -8.09 -0.75
C ARG A 175 -14.54 -6.82 -0.62
N ILE A 176 -14.83 -5.96 0.35
CA ILE A 176 -14.02 -4.75 0.57
C ILE A 176 -12.65 -5.13 1.08
N LEU A 177 -12.56 -5.92 2.16
CA LEU A 177 -11.29 -6.17 2.82
C LEU A 177 -10.32 -6.95 1.92
N GLY A 178 -10.81 -7.97 1.21
CA GLY A 178 -10.01 -8.76 0.27
C GLY A 178 -9.50 -7.95 -0.91
N ASN A 179 -10.41 -7.27 -1.62
CA ASN A 179 -10.03 -6.43 -2.75
C ASN A 179 -9.08 -5.31 -2.32
N ALA A 180 -9.34 -4.67 -1.18
CA ALA A 180 -8.51 -3.58 -0.69
C ALA A 180 -7.11 -4.10 -0.36
N SER A 181 -6.99 -5.26 0.27
CA SER A 181 -5.68 -5.84 0.61
C SER A 181 -4.88 -6.25 -0.62
N MET A 182 -5.53 -6.83 -1.64
CA MET A 182 -4.87 -7.15 -2.91
C MET A 182 -4.42 -5.88 -3.64
N LEU A 183 -5.30 -4.89 -3.76
CA LEU A 183 -4.99 -3.61 -4.40
C LEU A 183 -3.92 -2.83 -3.65
N MET A 184 -3.95 -2.87 -2.31
CA MET A 184 -2.96 -2.22 -1.44
C MET A 184 -1.56 -2.75 -1.74
N PHE A 185 -1.41 -4.08 -1.75
CA PHE A 185 -0.12 -4.70 -2.04
C PHE A 185 0.37 -4.38 -3.47
N GLY A 186 -0.48 -4.60 -4.47
CA GLY A 186 -0.12 -4.33 -5.88
C GLY A 186 0.14 -2.85 -6.15
N GLY A 187 -0.65 -1.95 -5.59
CA GLY A 187 -0.50 -0.50 -5.74
C GLY A 187 0.79 0.00 -5.11
N ILE A 188 1.11 -0.42 -3.89
CA ILE A 188 2.36 -0.05 -3.24
C ILE A 188 3.57 -0.60 -4.01
N LEU A 189 3.53 -1.86 -4.43
CA LEU A 189 4.61 -2.44 -5.22
C LEU A 189 4.86 -1.65 -6.51
N PHE A 190 3.79 -1.27 -7.23
CA PHE A 190 3.91 -0.44 -8.43
C PHE A 190 4.61 0.89 -8.14
N PHE A 191 4.17 1.62 -7.10
CA PHE A 191 4.77 2.90 -6.75
C PHE A 191 6.21 2.78 -6.23
N VAL A 192 6.54 1.72 -5.49
CA VAL A 192 7.91 1.45 -5.04
C VAL A 192 8.82 1.18 -6.24
N ILE A 193 8.40 0.35 -7.19
CA ILE A 193 9.17 0.08 -8.41
C ILE A 193 9.39 1.39 -9.18
N GLN A 194 8.32 2.16 -9.44
CA GLN A 194 8.43 3.44 -10.14
C GLN A 194 9.38 4.40 -9.43
N ALA A 195 9.27 4.52 -8.11
CA ALA A 195 10.11 5.41 -7.33
C ALA A 195 11.59 5.01 -7.29
N LEU A 196 11.89 3.72 -7.45
CA LEU A 196 13.26 3.24 -7.58
C LEU A 196 13.78 3.44 -9.01
N THR A 197 12.96 3.19 -10.04
CA THR A 197 13.35 3.36 -11.45
C THR A 197 13.59 4.81 -11.86
N GLU A 198 12.85 5.77 -11.29
CA GLU A 198 13.05 7.20 -11.60
C GLU A 198 14.37 7.76 -11.02
N GLY A 199 15.05 7.03 -10.13
CA GLY A 199 16.38 7.40 -9.63
C GLY A 199 17.53 6.48 -10.07
N GLU A 200 17.25 5.28 -10.59
CA GLU A 200 18.25 4.23 -10.90
C GLU A 200 17.92 3.41 -12.17
N GLY A 201 16.99 3.86 -13.02
CA GLY A 201 16.61 3.15 -14.25
C GLY A 201 17.77 2.88 -15.23
N ILE A 202 18.95 3.47 -14.98
CA ILE A 202 20.18 3.25 -15.73
C ILE A 202 21.13 2.27 -15.00
N ASP A 203 21.17 2.21 -13.66
CA ASP A 203 22.26 1.52 -12.96
C ASP A 203 21.93 0.08 -12.53
N ILE A 204 20.65 -0.26 -12.31
CA ILE A 204 20.27 -1.63 -11.90
C ILE A 204 20.53 -2.67 -13.01
N PHE A 205 20.60 -2.24 -14.28
CA PHE A 205 20.97 -3.10 -15.41
C PHE A 205 22.45 -2.98 -15.82
N VAL A 206 23.18 -1.97 -15.33
CA VAL A 206 24.58 -1.73 -15.71
C VAL A 206 25.55 -2.50 -14.82
N ASP A 207 25.22 -2.73 -13.54
CA ASP A 207 26.11 -3.48 -12.65
C ASP A 207 26.21 -4.98 -13.00
N SER A 208 25.25 -5.56 -13.73
CA SER A 208 25.38 -6.94 -14.22
C SER A 208 26.17 -7.07 -15.54
N TRP A 209 26.43 -5.97 -16.24
CA TRP A 209 27.20 -5.95 -17.49
C TRP A 209 28.64 -5.42 -17.30
N SER A 210 28.86 -4.59 -16.29
CA SER A 210 30.15 -3.95 -15.96
C SER A 210 31.19 -4.91 -15.38
N GLU A 211 30.79 -5.90 -14.57
CA GLU A 211 31.74 -6.84 -13.94
C GLU A 211 32.46 -7.79 -14.93
N ASN A 212 31.93 -7.95 -16.16
CA ASN A 212 32.58 -8.77 -17.19
C ASN A 212 33.48 -7.97 -18.15
N TYR A 213 33.41 -6.64 -18.17
CA TYR A 213 34.28 -5.83 -19.04
C TYR A 213 35.65 -5.55 -18.43
N ASN A 214 35.75 -5.44 -17.10
CA ASN A 214 37.03 -5.15 -16.44
C ASN A 214 37.96 -6.36 -16.28
N LYS A 215 37.45 -7.60 -16.41
CA LYS A 215 38.30 -8.82 -16.38
C LYS A 215 39.03 -9.12 -17.68
N LYS A 216 38.71 -8.43 -18.79
CA LYS A 216 39.34 -8.65 -20.11
C LYS A 216 40.45 -7.66 -20.47
N ARG A 217 40.69 -6.61 -19.66
CA ARG A 217 41.79 -5.65 -19.86
C ARG A 217 43.03 -5.88 -19.01
N ILE A 218 43.02 -6.91 -18.17
CA ILE A 218 44.21 -7.36 -17.45
C ILE A 218 44.57 -8.76 -17.96
N LYS A 219 45.13 -8.81 -19.17
CA LYS A 219 45.98 -9.89 -19.66
C LYS A 219 46.86 -9.36 -20.78
#